data_AF-A0A7S8IMZ3-F1
#
_entry.id   AF-A0A7S8IMZ3-F1
#
_cell.length_a   1.000
_cell.length_b   1.000
_cell.length_c   1.000
_cell.angle_alpha   90.00
_cell.angle_beta   90.00
_cell.angle_gamma   90.00
#
_symmetry.space_group_name_H-M   'P 1'
#
loop_
_entity.id
_entity.type
_entity.pdbx_description
1 polymer ?
#
loop_
_entity_poly.entity_id
_entity_poly.type
_entity_poly.pdbx_seq_one_letter_code
_entity_poly.pdbx_strand_id
1 'polypeptide(L)'
;MEAIVVRRKRGVFGWFFLLLFIGFNMVMLWLADVGMGAADRLPGLSTNVVSLGVDLGAAIGVAAFVVCWVVGFLLLGLFAYLTRGRRVSEPA
;
A
#
# COMPACT_ATOMS: atom_id res chain seq x y z
N MET A 1 2.47 -44.74 -7.84
CA MET A 1 1.66 -43.55 -7.50
C MET A 1 2.22 -42.40 -8.32
N GLU A 2 1.51 -41.97 -9.36
CA GLU A 2 1.96 -40.81 -10.16
C GLU A 2 1.77 -39.52 -9.36
N ALA A 3 2.82 -38.70 -9.31
CA ALA A 3 2.83 -37.47 -8.52
C ALA A 3 2.15 -36.34 -9.31
N ILE A 4 0.95 -35.93 -8.89
CA ILE A 4 0.24 -34.81 -9.51
C ILE A 4 0.91 -33.50 -9.08
N VAL A 5 1.63 -32.83 -9.98
CA VAL A 5 2.25 -31.53 -9.72
C VAL A 5 1.21 -30.43 -9.92
N VAL A 6 0.64 -29.92 -8.83
CA VAL A 6 -0.32 -28.81 -8.88
C VAL A 6 0.44 -27.50 -9.05
N ARG A 7 0.42 -26.91 -10.26
CA ARG A 7 0.95 -25.56 -10.49
C ARG A 7 -0.18 -24.52 -10.44
N ARG A 8 0.04 -23.44 -9.70
CA ARG A 8 -0.83 -22.25 -9.74
C ARG A 8 -0.26 -21.25 -10.76
N LYS A 9 -0.88 -21.15 -11.93
CA LYS A 9 -0.52 -20.12 -12.91
C LYS A 9 -1.44 -18.91 -12.69
N ARG A 10 -0.86 -17.73 -12.41
CA ARG A 10 -1.62 -16.47 -12.37
C ARG A 10 -1.97 -16.06 -13.80
N GLY A 11 -3.23 -15.70 -14.04
CA GLY A 11 -3.65 -15.13 -15.32
C GLY A 11 -3.19 -13.69 -15.50
N VAL A 12 -3.34 -13.14 -16.71
CA VAL A 12 -2.97 -11.75 -17.08
C VAL A 12 -3.63 -10.73 -16.15
N PHE A 13 -4.94 -10.89 -15.90
CA PHE A 13 -5.70 -10.02 -15.00
C PHE A 13 -5.17 -10.06 -13.55
N GLY A 14 -4.77 -11.24 -13.06
CA GLY A 14 -4.18 -11.38 -11.73
C GLY A 14 -2.79 -10.76 -11.61
N TRP A 15 -2.04 -10.73 -12.71
CA TRP A 15 -0.76 -10.04 -12.78
C TRP A 15 -0.95 -8.51 -12.76
N PHE A 16 -1.96 -7.99 -13.45
CA PHE A 16 -2.30 -6.57 -13.44
C PHE A 16 -2.62 -6.05 -12.04
N PHE A 17 -3.54 -6.71 -11.30
CA PHE A 17 -3.86 -6.27 -9.93
C PHE A 17 -2.69 -6.45 -8.96
N LEU A 18 -1.86 -7.46 -9.17
CA LEU A 18 -0.66 -7.64 -8.35
C LEU A 18 0.35 -6.50 -8.58
N LEU A 19 0.58 -6.12 -9.83
CA LEU A 19 1.42 -4.96 -10.15
C LEU A 19 0.84 -3.67 -9.57
N LEU A 20 -0.47 -3.47 -9.68
CA LEU A 20 -1.15 -2.29 -9.13
C LEU A 20 -1.02 -2.26 -7.60
N PHE A 21 -1.20 -3.40 -6.93
CA PHE A 21 -1.04 -3.52 -5.48
C PHE A 21 0.39 -3.21 -5.03
N ILE A 22 1.40 -3.76 -5.71
CA ILE A 22 2.80 -3.48 -5.39
C ILE A 22 3.12 -2.02 -5.67
N GLY A 23 2.74 -1.49 -6.84
CA GLY A 23 2.99 -0.11 -7.23
C GLY A 23 2.38 0.89 -6.26
N PHE A 24 1.11 0.68 -5.87
CA PHE A 24 0.44 1.51 -4.87
C PHE A 24 1.22 1.51 -3.54
N ASN A 25 1.63 0.35 -3.04
CA ASN A 25 2.37 0.28 -1.78
C ASN A 25 3.75 0.95 -1.85
N MET A 26 4.45 0.81 -2.98
CA MET A 26 5.72 1.49 -3.20
C MET A 26 5.55 3.01 -3.22
N VAL A 27 4.49 3.51 -3.87
CA VAL A 27 4.17 4.94 -3.89
C VAL A 27 3.83 5.44 -2.49
N MET A 28 3.03 4.70 -1.71
CA MET A 28 2.70 5.09 -0.34
C MET A 28 3.94 5.08 0.58
N LEU A 29 4.83 4.10 0.45
CA LEU A 29 6.11 4.11 1.18
C LEU A 29 6.95 5.35 0.84
N TRP A 30 7.04 5.70 -0.45
CA TRP A 30 7.75 6.88 -0.89
C TRP A 30 7.12 8.18 -0.37
N LEU A 31 5.78 8.29 -0.38
CA LEU A 31 5.05 9.43 0.19
C LEU A 31 5.30 9.56 1.70
N ALA A 32 5.39 8.45 2.43
CA ALA A 32 5.70 8.47 3.86
C ALA A 32 7.13 9.01 4.12
N ASP A 33 8.10 8.57 3.32
CA ASP A 33 9.49 9.05 3.39
C ASP A 33 9.60 10.56 3.09
N VAL A 34 8.97 11.00 2.00
CA VAL A 34 8.91 12.43 1.63
C VAL A 34 8.20 13.26 2.70
N GLY A 35 7.13 12.75 3.30
CA GLY A 35 6.38 13.42 4.36
C GLY A 35 7.21 13.64 5.61
N MET A 36 8.01 12.66 6.05
CA MET A 36 8.92 12.80 7.19
C MET A 36 9.99 13.86 6.91
N GLY A 37 10.62 13.81 5.73
CA GLY A 37 11.64 14.82 5.36
C GLY A 37 11.09 16.25 5.18
N ALA A 38 9.78 16.41 5.01
CA ALA A 38 9.13 17.73 5.00
C ALA A 38 8.88 18.26 6.42
N ALA A 39 8.55 17.39 7.38
CA ALA A 39 8.33 17.77 8.77
C ALA A 39 9.60 18.36 9.41
N ASP A 40 10.76 17.80 9.09
CA ASP A 40 12.06 18.26 9.61
C ASP A 40 12.46 19.67 9.12
N ARG A 41 11.81 20.18 8.07
CA ARG A 41 12.12 21.49 7.45
C ARG A 41 11.22 22.62 7.94
N LEU A 42 10.28 22.35 8.85
CA LEU A 42 9.43 23.38 9.42
C LEU A 42 10.25 24.24 10.38
N PRO A 43 10.44 25.55 10.12
CA PRO A 43 11.16 26.43 11.03
C PRO A 43 10.42 26.52 12.37
N GLY A 44 11.16 26.62 13.48
CA GLY A 44 10.60 26.76 14.82
C GLY A 44 9.70 27.99 14.94
N LEU A 45 8.39 27.81 14.75
CA LEU A 45 7.40 28.88 14.78
C LEU A 45 7.13 29.27 16.24
N SER A 46 7.64 30.44 16.64
CA SER A 46 7.75 30.89 18.03
C SER A 46 6.45 31.42 18.67
N THR A 47 5.27 31.05 18.14
CA THR A 47 3.97 31.42 18.73
C THR A 47 3.16 30.15 19.03
N ASN A 48 2.68 30.03 20.28
CA ASN A 48 2.03 28.83 20.82
C ASN A 48 0.85 28.35 19.94
N VAL A 49 0.04 29.28 19.41
CA VAL A 49 -1.08 28.98 18.50
C VAL A 49 -0.60 28.39 17.17
N VAL A 50 0.50 28.89 16.60
CA VAL A 50 1.02 28.41 15.32
C VAL A 50 1.67 27.03 15.47
N SER A 51 2.39 26.81 16.58
CA SER A 51 2.95 25.48 16.91
C SER A 51 1.83 24.44 17.10
N LEU A 52 0.78 24.77 17.84
CA LEU A 52 -0.38 23.89 18.01
C LEU A 52 -1.09 23.58 16.69
N GLY A 53 -1.26 24.57 15.81
CA GLY A 53 -1.88 24.37 14.50
C GLY A 53 -1.07 23.47 13.59
N VAL A 54 0.26 23.59 13.60
CA VAL A 54 1.17 22.74 12.84
C VAL A 54 1.14 21.29 13.35
N ASP A 55 1.23 21.08 14.66
CA ASP A 55 1.21 19.74 15.25
C ASP A 55 -0.12 19.02 15.01
N LEU A 56 -1.23 19.74 15.19
CA LEU A 56 -2.57 19.19 15.02
C LEU A 56 -2.87 18.92 13.54
N GLY A 57 -2.44 19.81 12.64
CA GLY A 57 -2.49 19.60 11.20
C GLY A 57 -1.66 18.40 10.75
N ALA A 58 -0.45 18.24 11.28
CA ALA A 58 0.42 17.09 10.99
C ALA A 58 -0.21 15.79 11.49
N ALA A 59 -0.75 15.76 12.70
CA ALA A 59 -1.43 14.59 13.26
C ALA A 59 -2.64 14.16 12.41
N ILE A 60 -3.49 15.12 11.99
CA ILE A 60 -4.63 14.85 11.10
C ILE A 60 -4.14 14.37 9.73
N GLY A 61 -3.10 15.00 9.17
CA GLY A 61 -2.51 14.61 7.90
C GLY A 61 -2.00 13.17 7.92
N VAL A 62 -1.25 12.79 8.96
CA VAL A 62 -0.75 11.43 9.16
C VAL A 62 -1.91 10.45 9.34
N ALA A 63 -2.91 10.78 10.15
CA ALA A 63 -4.07 9.92 10.36
C ALA A 63 -4.85 9.67 9.06
N ALA A 64 -5.12 10.72 8.28
CA ALA A 64 -5.81 10.61 6.99
C ALA A 64 -4.99 9.80 5.97
N PHE A 65 -3.67 10.02 5.94
CA PHE A 65 -2.76 9.27 5.09
C PHE A 65 -2.76 7.77 5.43
N VAL A 66 -2.65 7.41 6.71
CA VAL A 66 -2.69 6.01 7.17
C VAL A 66 -4.02 5.35 6.83
N VAL A 67 -5.15 6.04 7.03
CA VAL A 67 -6.47 5.50 6.66
C VAL A 67 -6.54 5.24 5.15
N CYS A 68 -6.13 6.20 4.33
CA CYS A 68 -6.07 6.04 2.88
C CYS A 68 -5.21 4.84 2.46
N TRP A 69 -4.04 4.70 3.09
CA TRP A 69 -3.13 3.59 2.83
C TRP A 69 -3.75 2.24 3.17
N VAL A 70 -4.27 2.08 4.38
CA VAL A 70 -4.88 0.83 4.83
C VAL A 70 -6.04 0.44 3.94
N VAL A 71 -6.92 1.38 3.60
CA VAL A 71 -8.05 1.13 2.70
C VAL A 71 -7.56 0.69 1.32
N GLY A 72 -6.60 1.41 0.73
CA GLY A 72 -6.03 1.05 -0.57
C GLY A 72 -5.35 -0.32 -0.56
N PHE A 73 -4.61 -0.64 0.50
CA PHE A 73 -3.97 -1.94 0.71
C PHE A 73 -5.00 -3.07 0.76
N LEU A 74 -6.07 -2.89 1.55
CA LEU A 74 -7.12 -3.90 1.69
C LEU A 74 -7.87 -4.14 0.38
N LEU A 75 -8.27 -3.07 -0.31
CA LEU A 75 -9.01 -3.17 -1.57
C LEU A 75 -8.15 -3.82 -2.67
N LEU A 76 -6.95 -3.30 -2.92
CA LEU A 76 -6.06 -3.83 -3.94
C LEU A 76 -5.54 -5.23 -3.59
N GLY A 77 -5.28 -5.49 -2.30
CA GLY A 77 -4.85 -6.80 -1.81
C GLY A 77 -5.95 -7.84 -1.99
N LEU A 78 -7.21 -7.48 -1.71
CA LEU A 78 -8.37 -8.34 -1.97
C LEU A 78 -8.51 -8.62 -3.46
N PHE A 79 -8.45 -7.60 -4.33
CA PHE A 79 -8.51 -7.81 -5.78
C PHE A 79 -7.35 -8.68 -6.29
N ALA A 80 -6.12 -8.44 -5.83
CA ALA A 80 -4.95 -9.25 -6.20
C ALA A 80 -5.07 -10.71 -5.71
N TYR A 81 -5.74 -10.93 -4.56
CA TYR A 81 -6.02 -12.26 -4.05
C TYR A 81 -7.11 -12.98 -4.85
N LEU A 82 -8.25 -12.32 -5.09
CA LEU A 82 -9.38 -12.88 -5.82
C LEU A 82 -9.04 -13.19 -7.28
N THR A 83 -8.14 -12.42 -7.89
CA THR A 83 -7.69 -12.62 -9.27
C THR A 83 -6.54 -13.63 -9.40
N ARG A 84 -6.10 -14.25 -8.29
CA ARG A 84 -5.10 -15.31 -8.30
C ARG A 84 -5.66 -16.54 -9.03
N GLY A 85 -5.11 -16.80 -10.23
CA GLY A 85 -5.56 -17.85 -11.15
C GLY A 85 -5.73 -19.25 -10.54
N ARG A 86 -6.65 -20.03 -11.15
CA ARG A 86 -7.06 -21.37 -10.72
C ARG A 86 -5.88 -22.35 -10.68
N ARG A 87 -5.98 -23.36 -9.81
CA ARG A 87 -5.02 -24.47 -9.76
C ARG A 87 -5.12 -25.23 -11.09
N VAL A 88 -4.00 -25.40 -11.78
CA VAL A 88 -3.91 -26.27 -12.96
C VAL A 88 -3.28 -27.56 -12.47
N SER A 89 -4.04 -28.66 -12.58
CA SER A 89 -3.58 -30.02 -12.35
C SER A 89 -3.25 -30.61 -13.71
N GLU A 90 -1.96 -30.79 -13.98
CA GLU A 90 -1.46 -31.45 -15.19
C GLU A 90 -1.10 -32.91 -14.81
N PRO A 91 -1.54 -33.92 -15.59
CA PRO A 91 -1.04 -35.29 -15.41
C PRO A 91 0.47 -35.31 -15.72
N ALA A 92 1.23 -36.02 -14.89
CA ALA A 92 2.69 -36.08 -14.94
C ALA A 92 3.21 -36.83 -16.17
#